data_AF-A0A3D3XAV0-F1
#
_entry.id   AF-A0A3D3XAV0-F1
#
_cell.length_a   1.000
_cell.length_b   1.000
_cell.length_c   1.000
_cell.angle_alpha   90.00
_cell.angle_beta   90.00
_cell.angle_gamma   90.00
#
_symmetry.space_group_name_H-M   'P 1'
#
loop_
_entity.id
_entity.type
_entity.pdbx_description
1 polymer ?
#
loop_
_entity_poly.entity_id
_entity_poly.type
_entity_poly.pdbx_seq_one_letter_code
_entity_poly.pdbx_strand_id
1 'polypeptide(L)'
;MKLQAQRVIFALSGLYLLLSTFSPNLLAQCFLTEGLSEEEQTQIARQMFEDGLYQEAWNTAACYLQEFRSGGSRERMMFLQARASQQAGSMNQALRDLQNFQKNFPESRKFQEEVLFRKGVVLARIQQYSGALQTLKLLLREYPATKFKDQTLYWQGFVTFYRAELIRQETTLKEAVPEFKQVSLQMESLDPEKLPEQQAKERLNLLGWA
;
A
#
# COMPACT_ATOMS: atom_id res chain seq x y z
N MET A 1 -11.78 -57.58 4.26
CA MET A 1 -10.82 -56.46 4.06
C MET A 1 -11.30 -55.30 3.18
N LYS A 2 -12.37 -55.40 2.36
CA LYS A 2 -12.83 -54.25 1.54
C LYS A 2 -13.73 -53.22 2.25
N LEU A 3 -14.44 -53.59 3.33
CA LEU A 3 -15.34 -52.67 4.04
C LEU A 3 -14.64 -51.69 5.02
N GLN A 4 -13.41 -52.00 5.47
CA GLN A 4 -12.68 -51.09 6.38
C GLN A 4 -12.02 -49.92 5.63
N ALA A 5 -11.62 -50.10 4.37
CA ALA A 5 -11.01 -49.04 3.57
C ALA A 5 -12.00 -47.93 3.18
N GLN A 6 -13.27 -48.27 2.91
CA GLN A 6 -14.29 -47.26 2.56
C GLN A 6 -14.64 -46.33 3.72
N ARG A 7 -14.66 -46.82 4.97
CA ARG A 7 -14.97 -45.99 6.15
C ARG A 7 -13.87 -44.96 6.46
N VAL A 8 -12.61 -45.28 6.17
CA VAL A 8 -11.47 -44.37 6.37
C VAL A 8 -11.45 -43.26 5.31
N ILE A 9 -11.83 -43.57 4.06
CA ILE A 9 -11.88 -42.59 2.97
C ILE A 9 -13.00 -41.55 3.19
N PHE A 10 -14.17 -41.95 3.70
CA PHE A 10 -15.25 -41.01 4.05
C PHE A 10 -14.93 -40.14 5.29
N ALA A 11 -14.15 -40.66 6.24
CA ALA A 11 -13.70 -39.88 7.40
C ALA A 11 -12.65 -38.82 7.02
N LEU A 12 -11.75 -39.14 6.06
CA LEU A 12 -10.73 -38.21 5.57
C LEU A 12 -11.30 -37.12 4.64
N SER A 13 -12.32 -37.43 3.82
CA SER A 13 -13.00 -36.42 3.00
C SER A 13 -13.92 -35.50 3.81
N GLY A 14 -14.53 -36.00 4.89
CA GLY A 14 -15.27 -35.18 5.85
C GLY A 14 -14.38 -34.21 6.64
N LEU A 15 -13.16 -34.64 7.00
CA LEU A 15 -12.18 -33.79 7.68
C LEU A 15 -11.61 -32.70 6.76
N TYR A 16 -11.46 -32.99 5.46
CA TYR A 16 -11.00 -32.02 4.46
C TYR A 16 -12.04 -30.93 4.15
N LEU A 17 -13.33 -31.28 4.19
CA LEU A 17 -14.45 -30.33 3.99
C LEU A 17 -14.71 -29.41 5.22
N LEU A 18 -14.31 -29.84 6.42
CA LEU A 18 -14.37 -29.01 7.64
C LEU A 18 -13.22 -28.02 7.73
N LEU A 19 -12.07 -28.31 7.11
CA LEU A 19 -10.93 -27.39 7.05
C LEU A 19 -11.03 -26.35 5.92
N SER A 20 -11.93 -26.53 4.96
CA SER A 20 -12.12 -25.60 3.84
C SER A 20 -13.21 -24.54 4.06
N THR A 21 -13.91 -24.57 5.20
CA THR A 21 -15.01 -23.63 5.51
C THR A 21 -14.77 -22.76 6.73
N PHE A 22 -13.58 -22.81 7.34
CA PHE A 22 -13.16 -21.80 8.30
C PHE A 22 -12.73 -20.53 7.56
N SER A 23 -13.68 -19.89 6.90
CA SER A 23 -13.65 -18.44 6.77
C SER A 23 -13.84 -17.94 8.20
N PRO A 24 -12.81 -17.43 8.90
CA PRO A 24 -13.08 -16.81 10.18
C PRO A 24 -14.10 -15.71 9.90
N ASN A 25 -15.32 -15.88 10.43
CA ASN A 25 -16.31 -14.83 10.38
C ASN A 25 -15.63 -13.57 10.92
N LEU A 26 -15.78 -12.42 10.24
CA LEU A 26 -15.16 -11.16 10.68
C LEU A 26 -15.43 -10.84 12.16
N LEU A 27 -16.56 -11.32 12.71
CA LEU A 27 -16.89 -11.23 14.13
C LEU A 27 -15.84 -11.87 15.06
N ALA A 28 -15.24 -13.00 14.66
CA ALA A 28 -14.15 -13.63 15.43
C ALA A 28 -12.85 -12.80 15.37
N GLN A 29 -12.65 -12.02 14.32
CA GLN A 29 -11.46 -11.18 14.13
C GLN A 29 -11.45 -9.98 15.09
N CYS A 30 -12.62 -9.51 15.53
CA CYS A 30 -12.78 -8.32 16.36
C CYS A 30 -12.94 -8.59 17.86
N PHE A 31 -12.81 -9.84 18.29
CA PHE A 31 -12.92 -10.23 19.70
C PHE A 31 -11.97 -9.45 20.61
N LEU A 32 -10.77 -9.10 20.13
CA LEU A 32 -9.76 -8.37 20.90
C LEU A 32 -10.19 -6.94 21.29
N THR A 33 -11.17 -6.37 20.59
CA THR A 33 -11.65 -5.01 20.84
C THR A 33 -13.10 -4.96 21.30
N GLU A 34 -13.72 -6.12 21.55
CA GLU A 34 -15.12 -6.20 21.95
C GLU A 34 -15.36 -5.45 23.27
N GLY A 35 -16.33 -4.53 23.25
CA GLY A 35 -16.70 -3.73 24.42
C GLY A 35 -15.76 -2.57 24.74
N LEU A 36 -14.68 -2.37 23.97
CA LEU A 36 -13.80 -1.21 24.13
C LEU A 36 -14.42 0.05 23.52
N SER A 37 -14.17 1.19 24.16
CA SER A 37 -14.55 2.50 23.65
C SER A 37 -13.80 2.85 22.36
N GLU A 38 -14.33 3.83 21.61
CA GLU A 38 -13.67 4.35 20.41
C GLU A 38 -12.24 4.83 20.72
N GLU A 39 -12.03 5.50 21.85
CA GLU A 39 -10.71 6.00 22.23
C GLU A 39 -9.71 4.85 22.45
N GLU A 40 -10.09 3.84 23.23
CA GLU A 40 -9.27 2.66 23.50
C GLU A 40 -8.90 1.91 22.23
N GLN A 41 -9.86 1.65 21.33
CA GLN A 41 -9.58 0.96 20.07
C GLN A 41 -8.62 1.75 19.18
N THR A 42 -8.78 3.08 19.11
CA THR A 42 -7.88 3.92 18.30
C THR A 42 -6.47 3.98 18.88
N GLN A 43 -6.34 3.95 20.21
CA GLN A 43 -5.05 3.91 20.90
C GLN A 43 -4.35 2.57 20.65
N ILE A 44 -5.05 1.44 20.79
CA ILE A 44 -4.49 0.11 20.54
C ILE A 44 -4.02 -0.02 19.08
N ALA A 45 -4.85 0.39 18.11
CA ALA A 45 -4.47 0.32 16.70
C ALA A 45 -3.21 1.15 16.39
N ARG A 46 -3.08 2.32 17.02
CA ARG A 46 -1.89 3.17 16.92
C ARG A 46 -0.68 2.50 17.53
N GLN A 47 -0.80 1.99 18.76
CA GLN A 47 0.32 1.36 19.47
C GLN A 47 0.84 0.16 18.67
N MET A 48 -0.05 -0.71 18.19
CA MET A 48 0.31 -1.82 17.31
C MET A 48 1.06 -1.37 16.05
N PHE A 49 0.61 -0.27 15.44
CA PHE A 49 1.30 0.29 14.27
C PHE A 49 2.71 0.78 14.62
N GLU A 50 2.86 1.47 15.75
CA GLU A 50 4.13 2.00 16.24
C GLU A 50 5.11 0.88 16.63
N ASP A 51 4.59 -0.22 17.17
CA ASP A 51 5.34 -1.43 17.53
C ASP A 51 5.69 -2.31 16.30
N GLY A 52 5.27 -1.93 15.10
CA GLY A 52 5.53 -2.66 13.86
C GLY A 52 4.61 -3.87 13.62
N LEU A 53 3.60 -4.06 14.47
CA LEU A 53 2.55 -5.08 14.35
C LEU A 53 1.51 -4.62 13.32
N TYR A 54 1.95 -4.48 12.07
CA TYR A 54 1.17 -3.83 11.03
C TYR A 54 -0.09 -4.61 10.63
N GLN A 55 -0.04 -5.95 10.67
CA GLN A 55 -1.22 -6.75 10.34
C GLN A 55 -2.28 -6.65 11.42
N GLU A 56 -1.86 -6.64 12.68
CA GLU A 56 -2.72 -6.46 13.86
C GLU A 56 -3.31 -5.05 13.87
N ALA A 57 -2.48 -4.02 13.65
CA ALA A 57 -2.94 -2.63 13.53
C ALA A 57 -4.00 -2.46 12.43
N TRP A 58 -3.82 -3.13 11.29
CA TRP A 58 -4.81 -3.15 10.21
C TRP A 58 -6.12 -3.83 10.64
N ASN A 59 -6.04 -4.98 11.31
CA ASN A 59 -7.20 -5.71 11.82
C ASN A 59 -7.97 -4.86 12.84
N THR A 60 -7.29 -4.27 13.81
CA THR A 60 -7.89 -3.41 14.84
C THR A 60 -8.55 -2.17 14.23
N ALA A 61 -7.90 -1.53 13.25
CA ALA A 61 -8.51 -0.41 12.52
C ALA A 61 -9.75 -0.86 11.73
N ALA A 62 -9.74 -2.05 11.12
CA ALA A 62 -10.88 -2.60 10.40
C ALA A 62 -12.07 -2.86 11.34
N CYS A 63 -11.81 -3.42 12.52
CA CYS A 63 -12.83 -3.64 13.56
C CYS A 63 -13.45 -2.34 14.04
N TYR A 64 -12.62 -1.33 14.37
CA TYR A 64 -13.10 0.00 14.70
C TYR A 64 -14.01 0.58 13.60
N LEU A 65 -13.62 0.49 12.33
CA LEU A 65 -14.37 1.07 11.21
C LEU A 65 -15.71 0.37 10.97
N GLN A 66 -15.83 -0.90 11.35
CA GLN A 66 -17.05 -1.69 11.29
C GLN A 66 -18.01 -1.33 12.44
N GLU A 67 -17.47 -1.22 13.65
CA GLU A 67 -18.23 -0.94 14.88
C GLU A 67 -18.70 0.52 14.93
N PHE A 68 -17.79 1.47 14.76
CA PHE A 68 -18.08 2.90 14.86
C PHE A 68 -18.34 3.52 13.49
N ARG A 69 -19.51 3.20 12.89
CA ARG A 69 -19.93 3.69 11.56
C ARG A 69 -19.99 5.23 11.45
N SER A 70 -20.18 5.92 12.56
CA SER A 70 -20.20 7.39 12.68
C SER A 70 -19.23 7.92 13.73
N GLY A 71 -18.18 7.16 14.09
CA GLY A 71 -17.17 7.57 15.06
C GLY A 71 -16.35 8.79 14.61
N GLY A 72 -15.87 9.57 15.58
CA GLY A 72 -15.10 10.79 15.32
C GLY A 72 -13.70 10.55 14.74
N SER A 73 -13.14 9.35 14.96
CA SER A 73 -11.78 8.97 14.56
C SER A 73 -11.72 8.18 13.25
N ARG A 74 -12.83 8.05 12.52
CA ARG A 74 -12.90 7.27 11.26
C ARG A 74 -11.89 7.71 10.21
N GLU A 75 -11.72 9.02 10.01
CA GLU A 75 -10.72 9.54 9.07
C GLU A 75 -9.31 9.03 9.43
N ARG A 76 -8.95 9.18 10.70
CA ARG A 76 -7.65 8.74 11.22
C ARG A 76 -7.48 7.22 11.12
N MET A 77 -8.52 6.45 11.41
CA MET A 77 -8.46 4.99 11.37
C MET A 77 -8.42 4.44 9.94
N MET A 78 -9.14 5.03 8.97
CA MET A 78 -8.99 4.68 7.55
C MET A 78 -7.58 5.00 7.05
N PHE A 79 -7.01 6.12 7.48
CA PHE A 79 -5.63 6.46 7.12
C PHE A 79 -4.60 5.51 7.76
N LEU A 80 -4.79 5.17 9.04
CA LEU A 80 -3.94 4.19 9.74
C LEU A 80 -4.03 2.81 9.09
N GLN A 81 -5.24 2.36 8.73
CA GLN A 81 -5.47 1.11 8.02
C GLN A 81 -4.67 1.08 6.71
N ALA A 82 -4.79 2.11 5.87
CA ALA A 82 -4.03 2.20 4.63
C ALA A 82 -2.51 2.14 4.84
N ARG A 83 -1.99 2.84 5.85
CA ARG A 83 -0.57 2.80 6.22
C ARG A 83 -0.16 1.40 6.70
N ALA A 84 -0.98 0.76 7.51
CA ALA A 84 -0.72 -0.55 8.08
C ALA A 84 -0.60 -1.60 6.97
N SER A 85 -1.53 -1.64 6.01
CA SER A 85 -1.43 -2.56 4.86
C SER A 85 -0.17 -2.33 4.03
N GLN A 86 0.20 -1.07 3.83
CA GLN A 86 1.39 -0.73 3.05
C GLN A 86 2.66 -1.26 3.73
N GLN A 87 2.79 -1.07 5.05
CA GLN A 87 3.94 -1.52 5.81
C GLN A 87 3.97 -3.05 6.01
N ALA A 88 2.79 -3.68 6.10
CA ALA A 88 2.65 -5.13 6.09
C ALA A 88 3.02 -5.80 4.75
N GLY A 89 3.41 -5.03 3.72
CA GLY A 89 3.73 -5.57 2.40
C GLY A 89 2.52 -5.91 1.52
N SER A 90 1.30 -5.72 2.02
CA SER A 90 0.05 -6.06 1.35
C SER A 90 -0.37 -4.96 0.37
N MET A 91 0.43 -4.76 -0.70
CA MET A 91 0.32 -3.61 -1.61
C MET A 91 -1.06 -3.49 -2.28
N ASN A 92 -1.67 -4.60 -2.68
CA ASN A 92 -3.03 -4.58 -3.27
C ASN A 92 -4.10 -4.14 -2.24
N GLN A 93 -3.96 -4.55 -0.98
CA GLN A 93 -4.84 -4.10 0.10
C GLN A 93 -4.60 -2.62 0.40
N ALA A 94 -3.35 -2.18 0.46
CA ALA A 94 -2.99 -0.78 0.66
C ALA A 94 -3.60 0.12 -0.43
N LEU A 95 -3.58 -0.30 -1.70
CA LEU A 95 -4.22 0.45 -2.77
C LEU A 95 -5.73 0.59 -2.55
N ARG A 96 -6.41 -0.50 -2.18
CA ARG A 96 -7.85 -0.47 -1.88
C ARG A 96 -8.15 0.46 -0.71
N ASP A 97 -7.37 0.40 0.36
CA ASP A 97 -7.58 1.21 1.57
C ASP A 97 -7.32 2.70 1.29
N LEU A 98 -6.30 3.04 0.50
CA LEU A 98 -6.05 4.41 0.04
C LEU A 98 -7.18 4.93 -0.86
N GLN A 99 -7.70 4.11 -1.78
CA GLN A 99 -8.84 4.47 -2.62
C GLN A 99 -10.12 4.66 -1.78
N ASN A 100 -10.34 3.79 -0.81
CA ASN A 100 -11.45 3.90 0.14
C ASN A 100 -11.34 5.17 0.99
N PHE A 101 -10.13 5.51 1.48
CA PHE A 101 -9.89 6.77 2.18
C PHE A 101 -10.28 7.96 1.29
N GLN A 102 -9.76 8.04 0.07
CA GLN A 102 -10.05 9.16 -0.85
C GLN A 102 -11.53 9.27 -1.19
N LYS A 103 -12.25 8.15 -1.27
CA LYS A 103 -13.70 8.12 -1.53
C LYS A 103 -14.51 8.67 -0.34
N ASN A 104 -14.11 8.34 0.89
CA ASN A 104 -14.87 8.71 2.09
C ASN A 104 -14.44 10.07 2.67
N PHE A 105 -13.19 10.49 2.45
CA PHE A 105 -12.61 11.73 2.97
C PHE A 105 -11.88 12.54 1.88
N PRO A 106 -12.55 12.90 0.76
CA PRO A 106 -11.91 13.58 -0.37
C PRO A 106 -11.35 14.97 -0.02
N GLU A 107 -11.90 15.63 1.01
CA GLU A 107 -11.52 16.97 1.46
C GLU A 107 -10.57 16.96 2.67
N SER A 108 -9.97 15.81 3.00
CA SER A 108 -9.05 15.67 4.12
C SER A 108 -7.87 16.64 4.01
N ARG A 109 -7.90 17.74 4.76
CA ARG A 109 -6.79 18.70 4.77
C ARG A 109 -5.51 18.12 5.38
N LYS A 110 -5.66 17.12 6.26
CA LYS A 110 -4.56 16.59 7.06
C LYS A 110 -3.79 15.46 6.37
N PHE A 111 -4.47 14.63 5.59
CA PHE A 111 -3.89 13.38 5.10
C PHE A 111 -3.77 13.32 3.58
N GLN A 112 -4.43 14.20 2.83
CA GLN A 112 -4.54 14.05 1.37
C GLN A 112 -3.18 14.07 0.65
N GLU A 113 -2.23 14.91 1.06
CA GLU A 113 -0.86 14.91 0.53
C GLU A 113 -0.19 13.54 0.68
N GLU A 114 -0.23 12.99 1.89
CA GLU A 114 0.41 11.71 2.21
C GLU A 114 -0.33 10.54 1.55
N VAL A 115 -1.66 10.60 1.43
CA VAL A 115 -2.46 9.60 0.73
C VAL A 115 -2.10 9.57 -0.76
N LEU A 116 -1.99 10.72 -1.42
CA LEU A 116 -1.56 10.79 -2.81
C LEU A 116 -0.13 10.25 -2.98
N PHE A 117 0.79 10.66 -2.12
CA PHE A 117 2.16 10.17 -2.14
C PHE A 117 2.20 8.63 -2.02
N ARG A 118 1.58 8.09 -0.96
CA ARG A 118 1.54 6.65 -0.69
C ARG A 118 0.88 5.87 -1.81
N LYS A 119 -0.21 6.38 -2.37
CA LYS A 119 -0.91 5.74 -3.50
C LYS A 119 -0.01 5.68 -4.72
N GLY A 120 0.70 6.75 -5.04
CA GLY A 120 1.69 6.76 -6.12
C GLY A 120 2.79 5.71 -5.91
N VAL A 121 3.33 5.61 -4.70
CA VAL A 121 4.34 4.61 -4.33
C VAL A 121 3.81 3.18 -4.43
N VAL A 122 2.60 2.93 -3.91
CA VAL A 122 1.97 1.60 -3.99
C VAL A 122 1.74 1.19 -5.44
N LEU A 123 1.19 2.09 -6.26
CA LEU A 123 0.98 1.86 -7.70
C LEU A 123 2.30 1.54 -8.42
N ALA A 124 3.37 2.26 -8.09
CA ALA A 124 4.70 2.00 -8.65
C ALA A 124 5.20 0.59 -8.29
N ARG A 125 5.05 0.19 -7.02
CA ARG A 125 5.48 -1.13 -6.52
C ARG A 125 4.72 -2.30 -7.13
N ILE A 126 3.44 -2.12 -7.46
CA ILE A 126 2.63 -3.12 -8.16
C ILE A 126 2.68 -2.94 -9.70
N GLN A 127 3.66 -2.18 -10.20
CA GLN A 127 3.94 -1.97 -11.63
C GLN A 127 2.80 -1.32 -12.42
N GLN A 128 1.87 -0.65 -11.75
CA GLN A 128 0.84 0.17 -12.39
C GLN A 128 1.39 1.56 -12.71
N TYR A 129 2.37 1.62 -13.61
CA TYR A 129 3.19 2.81 -13.87
C TYR A 129 2.39 4.04 -14.33
N SER A 130 1.41 3.86 -15.22
CA SER A 130 0.57 4.98 -15.68
C SER A 130 -0.22 5.61 -14.53
N GLY A 131 -0.84 4.79 -13.68
CA GLY A 131 -1.57 5.27 -12.50
C GLY A 131 -0.66 5.90 -11.46
N ALA A 132 0.53 5.34 -11.25
CA ALA A 132 1.54 5.88 -10.35
C ALA A 132 1.96 7.29 -10.80
N LEU A 133 2.34 7.45 -12.07
CA LEU A 133 2.78 8.72 -12.62
C LEU A 133 1.68 9.79 -12.58
N GLN A 134 0.43 9.41 -12.91
CA GLN A 134 -0.72 10.31 -12.79
C GLN A 134 -0.91 10.77 -11.34
N THR A 135 -0.86 9.86 -10.38
CA THR A 135 -1.08 10.17 -8.95
C THR A 135 0.04 11.05 -8.40
N LEU A 136 1.30 10.75 -8.72
CA LEU A 136 2.46 11.54 -8.27
C LEU A 136 2.48 12.94 -8.89
N LYS A 137 2.08 13.07 -10.17
CA LYS A 137 1.93 14.38 -10.83
C LYS A 137 0.81 15.20 -10.19
N LEU A 138 -0.31 14.55 -9.85
CA LEU A 138 -1.41 15.19 -9.14
C LEU A 138 -0.94 15.76 -7.79
N LEU A 139 -0.17 15.00 -7.01
CA LEU A 139 0.39 15.48 -5.73
C LEU A 139 1.19 16.78 -5.92
N LEU A 140 2.14 16.82 -6.86
CA LEU A 140 2.98 18.02 -7.06
C LEU A 140 2.20 19.21 -7.64
N ARG A 141 1.08 18.95 -8.34
CA ARG A 141 0.22 20.01 -8.88
C ARG A 141 -0.66 20.63 -7.80
N GLU A 142 -1.33 19.81 -7.00
CA GLU A 142 -2.25 20.27 -5.95
C GLU A 142 -1.50 20.75 -4.70
N TYR A 143 -0.32 20.19 -4.43
CA TYR A 143 0.50 20.50 -3.26
C TYR A 143 1.97 20.75 -3.63
N PRO A 144 2.29 21.87 -4.33
CA PRO A 144 3.64 22.15 -4.82
C PRO A 144 4.71 22.29 -3.71
N ALA A 145 4.28 22.59 -2.48
CA ALA A 145 5.13 22.74 -1.30
C ALA A 145 5.09 21.50 -0.37
N THR A 146 4.59 20.36 -0.86
CA THR A 146 4.50 19.14 -0.05
C THR A 146 5.87 18.70 0.48
N LYS A 147 5.90 18.21 1.72
CA LYS A 147 7.12 17.63 2.33
C LYS A 147 7.63 16.40 1.58
N PHE A 148 6.80 15.78 0.74
CA PHE A 148 7.16 14.62 -0.07
C PHE A 148 7.76 14.98 -1.44
N LYS A 149 8.05 16.26 -1.71
CA LYS A 149 8.39 16.74 -3.06
C LYS A 149 9.56 15.97 -3.68
N ASP A 150 10.70 15.90 -3.00
CA ASP A 150 11.91 15.27 -3.54
C ASP A 150 11.72 13.76 -3.72
N GLN A 151 11.08 13.09 -2.73
CA GLN A 151 10.72 11.68 -2.86
C GLN A 151 9.73 11.43 -3.99
N THR A 152 8.77 12.34 -4.22
CA THR A 152 7.78 12.23 -5.30
C THR A 152 8.48 12.35 -6.65
N LEU A 153 9.43 13.27 -6.79
CA LEU A 153 10.24 13.40 -8.01
C LEU A 153 11.12 12.16 -8.22
N TYR A 154 11.69 11.59 -7.17
CA TYR A 154 12.37 10.29 -7.24
C TYR A 154 11.43 9.19 -7.75
N TRP A 155 10.24 9.04 -7.15
CA TRP A 155 9.28 8.00 -7.56
C TRP A 155 8.77 8.22 -8.99
N GLN A 156 8.61 9.46 -9.44
CA GLN A 156 8.28 9.76 -10.84
C GLN A 156 9.39 9.27 -11.79
N GLY A 157 10.66 9.51 -11.44
CA GLY A 157 11.77 9.00 -12.23
C GLY A 157 11.82 7.47 -12.20
N PHE A 158 11.71 6.83 -11.03
CA PHE A 158 11.65 5.37 -10.89
C PHE A 158 10.59 4.79 -11.82
N VAL A 159 9.37 5.32 -11.77
CA VAL A 159 8.25 4.88 -12.61
C VAL A 159 8.54 5.11 -14.09
N THR A 160 9.16 6.23 -14.45
CA THR A 160 9.50 6.55 -15.85
C THR A 160 10.54 5.58 -16.40
N PHE A 161 11.56 5.24 -15.61
CA PHE A 161 12.57 4.26 -15.98
C PHE A 161 11.95 2.89 -16.26
N TYR A 162 11.17 2.35 -15.32
CA TYR A 162 10.57 1.03 -15.50
C TYR A 162 9.52 0.99 -16.61
N ARG A 163 8.83 2.11 -16.86
CA ARG A 163 7.96 2.26 -18.03
C ARG A 163 8.76 2.22 -19.34
N ALA A 164 9.92 2.88 -19.38
CA ALA A 164 10.82 2.82 -20.52
C ALA A 164 11.35 1.39 -20.76
N GLU A 165 11.67 0.67 -19.68
CA GLU A 165 12.06 -0.74 -19.75
C GLU A 165 10.93 -1.63 -20.30
N LEU A 166 9.68 -1.39 -19.92
CA LEU A 166 8.55 -2.09 -20.53
C LEU A 166 8.44 -1.80 -22.04
N ILE A 167 8.54 -0.53 -22.45
CA ILE A 167 8.53 -0.15 -23.88
C ILE A 167 9.67 -0.86 -24.62
N ARG A 168 10.88 -0.89 -24.03
CA ARG A 168 12.03 -1.57 -24.62
C ARG A 168 11.78 -3.07 -24.82
N GLN A 169 11.08 -3.71 -23.89
CA GLN A 169 10.77 -5.15 -23.93
C GLN A 169 9.62 -5.48 -24.88
N GLU A 170 8.59 -4.64 -24.94
CA GLU A 170 7.39 -4.86 -25.74
C GLU A 170 7.53 -4.36 -27.18
N THR A 171 8.39 -3.37 -27.42
CA THR A 171 8.59 -2.75 -28.74
C THR A 171 10.06 -2.75 -29.16
N THR A 172 10.77 -1.62 -29.06
CA THR A 172 12.17 -1.47 -29.46
C THR A 172 12.91 -0.50 -28.55
N LEU A 173 14.23 -0.68 -28.45
CA LEU A 173 15.09 0.28 -27.73
C LEU A 173 14.95 1.70 -28.29
N LYS A 174 14.80 1.86 -29.61
CA LYS A 174 14.67 3.19 -30.25
C LYS A 174 13.47 3.98 -29.71
N GLU A 175 12.36 3.30 -29.42
CA GLU A 175 11.16 3.93 -28.85
C GLU A 175 11.29 4.22 -27.35
N ALA A 176 12.10 3.44 -26.63
CA ALA A 176 12.34 3.64 -25.20
C ALA A 176 13.40 4.73 -24.90
N VAL A 177 14.34 4.99 -25.82
CA VAL A 177 15.43 5.96 -25.64
C VAL A 177 14.98 7.36 -25.20
N PRO A 178 13.91 7.98 -25.76
CA PRO A 178 13.43 9.28 -25.29
C PRO A 178 13.05 9.28 -23.80
N GLU A 179 12.41 8.22 -23.34
CA GLU A 179 12.00 8.05 -21.94
C GLU A 179 13.23 7.85 -21.03
N PHE A 180 14.20 7.03 -21.45
CA PHE A 180 15.48 6.88 -20.73
C PHE A 180 16.26 8.18 -20.61
N LYS A 181 16.29 8.97 -21.69
CA LYS A 181 16.93 10.29 -21.68
C LYS A 181 16.24 11.22 -20.69
N GLN A 182 14.91 11.26 -20.71
CA GLN A 182 14.13 12.10 -19.80
C GLN A 182 14.38 11.72 -18.33
N VAL A 183 14.30 10.43 -17.99
CA VAL A 183 14.51 9.99 -16.61
C VAL A 183 15.95 10.23 -16.14
N SER A 184 16.95 10.07 -17.01
CA SER A 184 18.35 10.32 -16.64
C SER A 184 18.54 11.79 -16.24
N LEU A 185 18.08 12.73 -17.06
CA LEU A 185 18.12 14.16 -16.75
C LEU A 185 17.37 14.51 -15.45
N GLN A 186 16.19 13.92 -15.25
CA GLN A 186 15.43 14.12 -14.03
C GLN A 186 16.18 13.61 -12.80
N MET A 187 16.69 12.37 -12.85
CA MET A 187 17.41 11.76 -11.74
C MET A 187 18.69 12.53 -11.43
N GLU A 188 19.47 12.92 -12.44
CA GLU A 188 20.66 13.75 -12.28
C GLU A 188 20.37 15.04 -11.52
N SER A 189 19.23 15.70 -11.80
CA SER A 189 18.83 16.95 -11.15
C SER A 189 18.39 16.83 -9.68
N LEU A 190 18.14 15.61 -9.19
CA LEU A 190 17.74 15.40 -7.80
C LEU A 190 18.92 15.58 -6.86
N ASP A 191 18.68 16.34 -5.79
CA ASP A 191 19.58 16.49 -4.67
C ASP A 191 19.57 15.22 -3.79
N PRO A 192 20.66 14.44 -3.74
CA PRO A 192 20.70 13.18 -3.01
C PRO A 192 20.59 13.37 -1.49
N GLU A 193 20.96 14.53 -0.95
CA GLU A 193 20.87 14.80 0.51
C GLU A 193 19.43 14.94 0.99
N LYS A 194 18.50 15.20 0.06
CA LYS A 194 17.06 15.29 0.34
C LYS A 194 16.32 13.96 0.18
N LEU A 195 17.02 12.91 -0.22
CA LEU A 195 16.45 11.58 -0.41
C LEU A 195 16.79 10.67 0.79
N PRO A 196 15.88 9.75 1.15
CA PRO A 196 16.26 8.60 1.98
C PRO A 196 17.47 7.88 1.38
N GLU A 197 18.39 7.41 2.23
CA GLU A 197 19.65 6.76 1.82
C GLU A 197 19.44 5.67 0.76
N GLN A 198 18.43 4.82 0.95
CA GLN A 198 18.09 3.77 -0.01
C GLN A 198 17.71 4.32 -1.39
N GLN A 199 16.97 5.43 -1.46
CA GLN A 199 16.58 6.07 -2.72
C GLN A 199 17.78 6.79 -3.36
N ALA A 200 18.65 7.43 -2.56
CA ALA A 200 19.86 8.05 -3.07
C ALA A 200 20.79 7.01 -3.73
N LYS A 201 20.94 5.83 -3.11
CA LYS A 201 21.68 4.70 -3.69
C LYS A 201 21.01 4.15 -4.95
N GLU A 202 19.71 3.90 -4.88
CA GLU A 202 18.97 3.34 -6.01
C GLU A 202 18.94 4.28 -7.22
N ARG A 203 18.91 5.60 -6.99
CA ARG A 203 19.08 6.61 -8.04
C ARG A 203 20.37 6.39 -8.83
N LEU A 204 21.49 6.04 -8.17
CA LEU A 204 22.76 5.75 -8.86
C LEU A 204 22.66 4.48 -9.72
N ASN A 205 21.99 3.44 -9.22
CA ASN A 205 21.71 2.22 -10.01
C ASN A 205 20.91 2.56 -11.28
N LEU A 206 19.86 3.38 -11.14
CA LEU A 206 19.00 3.80 -12.26
C LEU A 206 19.75 4.67 -13.29
N LEU A 207 20.80 5.38 -12.87
CA LEU A 207 21.70 6.14 -13.74
C LEU A 207 22.82 5.28 -14.35
N GLY A 208 23.03 4.06 -13.87
CA GLY A 208 24.15 3.21 -14.26
C GLY A 208 25.50 3.69 -13.71
N TRP A 209 25.50 4.40 -12.57
CA TRP A 209 26.70 4.96 -11.93
C TRP A 209 27.18 4.16 -10.71
N ALA A 210 26.52 3.04 -10.41
CA ALA A 210 26.77 2.20 -9.25
C ALA A 210 27.55 0.92 -9.60
#